data_AF-A0AAW0FQ09-F1
#
_entry.id   AF-A0AAW0FQ09-F1
#
_cell.length_a   1.000
_cell.length_b   1.000
_cell.length_c   1.000
_cell.angle_alpha   90.00
_cell.angle_beta   90.00
_cell.angle_gamma   90.00
#
_symmetry.space_group_name_H-M   'P 1'
#
loop_
_entity.id
_entity.type
_entity.pdbx_description
1 polymer ?
#
loop_
_entity_poly.entity_id
_entity_poly.type
_entity_poly.pdbx_seq_one_letter_code
_entity_poly.pdbx_strand_id
1 'polypeptide(L)'
;MDSTNRKPIPFTMKRDISFPHQMRRFTKSRKKVWEHSMQPHPVPTDGLHLELQLGDLLGYGSSGHVYAVRVIRMSNNEGEDSTNSDIQLPEMCIKLAEPNRVRGLAREAWFYEQLRLEGLEGVVSPRFYSFFTSSCDHDRVVPWRKRDWIFRTQEPDLFESEDGLMLQEYIMNEPKDWSRRRFDDELGSHQNSKWLEFRQSCSTPLVSILLLERLGETLKEDYKTEESSYLDDAEEVLDDVIKKGFFHGDIRYNQFAVAPNPIPCPRHMHAHKVFMLDFGLVDRVPPFKRDREFARLQQDTWRNTNKELGRVY
;
A
#
# COMPACT_ATOMS: atom_id res chain seq x y z
N MET A 1 18.35 -3.64 33.12
CA MET A 1 18.94 -4.78 32.39
C MET A 1 19.13 -4.34 30.95
N ASP A 2 20.39 -4.27 30.52
CA ASP A 2 20.79 -3.75 29.21
C ASP A 2 20.29 -4.68 28.10
N SER A 3 19.32 -4.24 27.30
CA SER A 3 18.68 -5.02 26.23
C SER A 3 19.49 -5.03 24.92
N THR A 4 20.69 -4.45 24.94
CA THR A 4 21.44 -4.03 23.75
C THR A 4 22.32 -5.13 23.12
N ASN A 5 22.40 -6.33 23.72
CA ASN A 5 23.36 -7.36 23.28
C ASN A 5 22.75 -8.67 22.74
N ARG A 6 21.43 -8.70 22.48
CA ARG A 6 20.83 -9.87 21.80
C ARG A 6 21.02 -9.75 20.29
N LYS A 7 21.69 -10.73 19.69
CA LYS A 7 21.73 -10.87 18.23
C LYS A 7 20.29 -10.89 17.69
N PRO A 8 19.97 -10.12 16.63
CA PRO A 8 18.67 -10.21 15.98
C PRO A 8 18.41 -11.65 15.57
N ILE A 9 17.24 -12.19 15.93
CA ILE A 9 16.84 -13.53 15.49
C ILE A 9 16.16 -13.36 14.13
N PRO A 10 16.69 -13.99 13.06
CA PRO A 10 16.07 -13.94 11.74
C PRO A 10 14.61 -14.38 11.81
N PHE A 11 13.78 -13.74 11.02
CA PHE A 11 12.35 -14.01 10.93
C PHE A 11 11.98 -14.19 9.47
N THR A 12 11.51 -15.38 9.11
CA THR A 12 11.12 -15.71 7.75
C THR A 12 9.67 -15.32 7.51
N MET A 13 9.44 -14.58 6.44
CA MET A 13 8.11 -14.22 5.97
C MET A 13 7.83 -14.90 4.63
N LYS A 14 6.57 -15.26 4.39
CA LYS A 14 6.13 -15.90 3.15
C LYS A 14 5.27 -14.94 2.36
N ARG A 15 5.31 -15.03 1.04
CA ARG A 15 4.36 -14.31 0.19
C ARG A 15 2.94 -14.74 0.54
N ASP A 16 2.02 -13.80 0.48
CA ASP A 16 0.62 -14.05 0.80
C ASP A 16 -0.29 -13.38 -0.22
N ILE A 17 -1.53 -13.84 -0.32
CA ILE A 17 -2.53 -13.24 -1.19
C ILE A 17 -2.96 -11.87 -0.65
N SER A 18 -3.17 -10.92 -1.54
CA SER A 18 -3.68 -9.59 -1.20
C SER A 18 -5.20 -9.60 -0.88
N PHE A 19 -5.76 -8.44 -0.52
CA PHE A 19 -7.18 -8.28 -0.19
C PHE A 19 -7.92 -7.46 -1.26
N PRO A 20 -8.72 -8.11 -2.13
CA PRO A 20 -9.54 -7.41 -3.11
C PRO A 20 -10.41 -6.33 -2.50
N HIS A 21 -10.45 -5.16 -3.16
CA HIS A 21 -11.40 -4.11 -2.78
C HIS A 21 -12.79 -4.39 -3.35
N GLN A 22 -13.81 -3.69 -2.85
CA GLN A 22 -15.12 -3.67 -3.50
C GLN A 22 -15.21 -2.51 -4.49
N MET A 23 -15.95 -2.69 -5.57
CA MET A 23 -16.21 -1.59 -6.50
C MET A 23 -17.19 -0.59 -5.91
N ARG A 24 -16.86 0.71 -6.02
CA ARG A 24 -17.77 1.79 -5.67
C ARG A 24 -18.68 2.16 -6.85
N ARG A 25 -19.98 2.13 -6.60
CA ARG A 25 -21.04 2.51 -7.52
C ARG A 25 -21.48 3.95 -7.30
N PHE A 26 -21.24 4.81 -8.29
CA PHE A 26 -21.68 6.21 -8.26
C PHE A 26 -23.09 6.44 -8.80
N THR A 27 -23.61 5.56 -9.67
CA THR A 27 -24.93 5.75 -10.29
C THR A 27 -25.84 4.53 -10.11
N LYS A 28 -27.15 4.76 -10.04
CA LYS A 28 -28.17 3.70 -9.97
C LYS A 28 -28.36 2.94 -11.29
N SER A 29 -27.72 3.35 -12.39
CA SER A 29 -27.86 2.69 -13.69
C SER A 29 -27.15 1.33 -13.74
N ARG A 30 -27.65 0.43 -14.59
CA ARG A 30 -27.40 -1.03 -14.62
C ARG A 30 -25.94 -1.47 -14.48
N LYS A 31 -25.78 -2.70 -13.95
CA LYS A 31 -24.55 -3.50 -13.85
C LYS A 31 -23.76 -3.38 -15.16
N LYS A 32 -22.72 -2.54 -15.20
CA LYS A 32 -21.62 -2.81 -16.11
C LYS A 32 -20.90 -4.01 -15.50
N VAL A 33 -20.88 -5.11 -16.24
CA VAL A 33 -19.99 -6.23 -15.96
C VAL A 33 -18.58 -5.67 -16.13
N TRP A 34 -17.77 -5.83 -15.09
CA TRP A 34 -16.37 -5.46 -15.18
C TRP A 34 -15.65 -6.59 -15.93
N GLU A 35 -14.80 -6.23 -16.89
CA GLU A 35 -14.25 -7.20 -17.86
C GLU A 35 -13.09 -8.02 -17.29
N HIS A 36 -12.46 -7.59 -16.19
CA HIS A 36 -11.41 -8.36 -15.53
C HIS A 36 -11.84 -8.83 -14.14
N SER A 37 -11.11 -9.80 -13.61
CA SER A 37 -11.37 -10.29 -12.26
C SER A 37 -10.81 -9.33 -11.23
N MET A 38 -11.49 -9.16 -10.09
CA MET A 38 -10.92 -8.48 -8.92
C MET A 38 -10.12 -9.44 -8.03
N GLN A 39 -9.92 -10.69 -8.46
CA GLN A 39 -9.15 -11.67 -7.70
C GLN A 39 -7.74 -11.13 -7.37
N PRO A 40 -7.21 -11.50 -6.19
CA PRO A 40 -5.83 -11.20 -5.89
C PRO A 40 -4.95 -11.98 -6.86
N HIS A 41 -3.76 -11.45 -7.16
CA HIS A 41 -2.82 -12.23 -7.96
C HIS A 41 -2.41 -13.51 -7.25
N PRO A 42 -2.27 -14.63 -7.98
CA PRO A 42 -1.73 -15.84 -7.39
C PRO A 42 -0.30 -15.58 -6.92
N VAL A 43 0.04 -16.14 -5.76
CA VAL A 43 1.38 -16.03 -5.18
C VAL A 43 2.39 -16.66 -6.16
N PRO A 44 3.40 -15.91 -6.63
CA PRO A 44 4.45 -16.47 -7.48
C PRO A 44 5.19 -17.58 -6.74
N THR A 45 5.27 -18.76 -7.36
CA THR A 45 6.03 -19.92 -6.86
C THR A 45 7.53 -19.78 -7.10
N ASP A 46 7.89 -19.00 -8.12
CA ASP A 46 9.26 -18.82 -8.55
C ASP A 46 9.74 -17.43 -8.10
N GLY A 47 10.83 -17.36 -7.35
CA GLY A 47 11.42 -16.08 -7.00
C GLY A 47 12.59 -16.20 -6.03
N LEU A 48 13.30 -15.09 -5.85
CA LEU A 48 14.44 -15.00 -4.96
C LEU A 48 14.00 -14.99 -3.50
N HIS A 49 14.80 -15.64 -2.65
CA HIS A 49 14.79 -15.48 -1.20
C HIS A 49 15.76 -14.37 -0.82
N LEU A 50 15.26 -13.34 -0.13
CA LEU A 50 16.06 -12.21 0.31
C LEU A 50 16.16 -12.21 1.83
N GLU A 51 17.38 -12.11 2.35
CA GLU A 51 17.63 -11.74 3.73
C GLU A 51 17.78 -10.23 3.80
N LEU A 52 16.86 -9.57 4.51
CA LEU A 52 16.80 -8.12 4.61
C LEU A 52 17.15 -7.66 6.02
N GLN A 53 17.96 -6.61 6.12
CA GLN A 53 18.15 -5.87 7.34
C GLN A 53 17.34 -4.58 7.30
N LEU A 54 16.54 -4.37 8.34
CA LEU A 54 15.79 -3.14 8.55
C LEU A 54 16.74 -1.97 8.87
N GLY A 55 16.59 -0.87 8.16
CA GLY A 55 17.33 0.38 8.36
C GLY A 55 16.47 1.46 8.99
N ASP A 56 16.71 2.70 8.56
CA ASP A 56 16.04 3.89 9.10
C ASP A 56 14.55 3.94 8.76
N LEU A 57 13.78 4.56 9.64
CA LEU A 57 12.38 4.91 9.39
C LEU A 57 12.33 6.05 8.37
N LEU A 58 11.69 5.80 7.23
CA LEU A 58 11.53 6.75 6.13
C LEU A 58 10.24 7.58 6.26
N GLY A 59 9.19 7.01 6.85
CA GLY A 59 7.92 7.71 6.99
C GLY A 59 6.79 6.86 7.52
N TYR A 60 5.59 7.44 7.47
CA TYR A 60 4.36 6.87 7.98
C TYR A 60 3.28 6.95 6.88
N GLY A 61 2.55 5.87 6.69
CA GLY A 61 1.35 5.82 5.85
C GLY A 61 0.12 5.45 6.67
N SER A 62 -1.04 5.45 6.03
CA SER A 62 -2.33 5.16 6.69
C SER A 62 -2.43 3.76 7.32
N SER A 63 -1.65 2.80 6.82
CA SER A 63 -1.67 1.39 7.20
C SER A 63 -0.42 0.94 7.97
N GLY A 64 0.60 1.79 8.10
CA GLY A 64 1.86 1.39 8.74
C GLY A 64 3.05 2.30 8.51
N HIS A 65 4.23 1.76 8.79
CA HIS A 65 5.50 2.49 8.82
C HIS A 65 6.41 2.05 7.68
N VAL A 66 7.10 2.99 7.05
CA VAL A 66 7.99 2.71 5.93
C VAL A 66 9.43 2.78 6.40
N TYR A 67 10.20 1.73 6.13
CA TYR A 67 11.61 1.63 6.52
C TYR A 67 12.49 1.36 5.30
N ALA A 68 13.70 1.91 5.30
CA ALA A 68 14.74 1.48 4.39
C ALA A 68 15.14 0.04 4.70
N VAL A 69 15.55 -0.71 3.67
CA VAL A 69 16.12 -2.05 3.87
C VAL A 69 17.42 -2.22 3.12
N ARG A 70 18.32 -3.02 3.69
CA ARG A 70 19.55 -3.48 3.06
C ARG A 70 19.46 -4.98 2.79
N VAL A 71 19.71 -5.39 1.57
CA VAL A 71 19.83 -6.82 1.22
C VAL A 71 21.16 -7.33 1.77
N ILE A 72 21.10 -8.34 2.63
CA ILE A 72 22.28 -8.99 3.24
C ILE A 72 22.66 -10.23 2.44
N ARG A 73 21.67 -11.00 2.00
CA ARG A 73 21.84 -12.24 1.25
C ARG A 73 20.69 -12.42 0.26
N MET A 74 21.00 -13.07 -0.85
CA MET A 74 20.06 -13.45 -1.89
C MET A 74 20.30 -14.91 -2.26
N SER A 75 19.24 -15.71 -2.39
CA SER A 75 19.33 -17.09 -2.85
C SER A 75 18.18 -17.48 -3.78
N ASN A 76 18.44 -18.39 -4.71
CA ASN A 76 17.40 -18.94 -5.60
C ASN A 76 16.53 -20.01 -4.92
N ASN A 77 17.04 -20.64 -3.87
CA ASN A 77 16.35 -21.66 -3.07
C ASN A 77 16.48 -21.36 -1.57
N GLU A 78 15.57 -21.89 -0.76
CA GLU A 78 15.72 -21.93 0.70
C GLU A 78 16.95 -22.79 1.05
N GLY A 79 18.06 -22.15 1.42
CA GLY A 79 19.24 -22.83 1.98
C GLY A 79 20.44 -23.01 1.05
N GLU A 80 20.37 -22.64 -0.23
CA GLU A 80 21.55 -22.61 -1.12
C GLU A 80 22.16 -21.21 -1.18
N ASP A 81 23.44 -21.08 -0.83
CA ASP A 81 24.22 -19.85 -1.04
C ASP A 81 24.58 -19.72 -2.52
N SER A 82 23.65 -19.24 -3.35
CA SER A 82 23.98 -18.79 -4.69
C SER A 82 24.41 -17.33 -4.63
N THR A 83 25.70 -17.08 -4.45
CA THR A 83 26.33 -15.77 -4.65
C THR A 83 26.38 -15.43 -6.15
N ASN A 84 25.23 -15.36 -6.82
CA ASN A 84 25.19 -14.83 -8.19
C ASN A 84 25.40 -13.32 -8.10
N SER A 85 26.64 -12.90 -8.29
CA SER A 85 27.16 -11.53 -8.17
C SER A 85 26.59 -10.55 -9.18
N ASP A 86 25.80 -11.00 -10.16
CA ASP A 86 25.45 -10.21 -11.33
C ASP A 86 24.04 -9.61 -11.28
N ILE A 87 23.21 -9.98 -10.28
CA ILE A 87 21.88 -9.39 -10.13
C ILE A 87 21.99 -8.08 -9.35
N GLN A 88 21.94 -6.96 -10.06
CA GLN A 88 21.75 -5.65 -9.44
C GLN A 88 20.29 -5.49 -9.05
N LEU A 89 20.02 -5.56 -7.75
CA LEU A 89 18.71 -5.25 -7.21
C LEU A 89 18.57 -3.72 -7.05
N PRO A 90 17.40 -3.15 -7.40
CA PRO A 90 17.11 -1.76 -7.08
C PRO A 90 17.04 -1.56 -5.56
N GLU A 91 17.15 -0.31 -5.12
CA GLU A 91 16.91 0.00 -3.72
C GLU A 91 15.47 -0.33 -3.34
N MET A 92 15.29 -0.88 -2.15
CA MET A 92 13.99 -1.33 -1.64
C MET A 92 13.66 -0.68 -0.32
N CYS A 93 12.37 -0.61 -0.02
CA CYS A 93 11.86 -0.28 1.29
C CYS A 93 10.80 -1.31 1.69
N ILE A 94 10.51 -1.38 2.99
CA ILE A 94 9.37 -2.13 3.48
C ILE A 94 8.34 -1.21 4.13
N LYS A 95 7.06 -1.44 3.85
CA LYS A 95 5.97 -0.88 4.66
C LYS A 95 5.49 -1.95 5.62
N LEU A 96 5.77 -1.77 6.90
CA LEU A 96 5.36 -2.66 7.99
C LEU A 96 4.00 -2.21 8.54
N ALA A 97 3.02 -3.10 8.50
CA ALA A 97 1.70 -2.80 9.04
C ALA A 97 1.73 -2.56 10.55
N GLU A 98 0.83 -1.69 11.00
CA GLU A 98 0.39 -1.71 12.40
C GLU A 98 -0.46 -2.97 12.67
N PRO A 99 -0.46 -3.52 13.90
CA PRO A 99 -1.19 -4.76 14.21
C PRO A 99 -2.69 -4.72 13.85
N ASN A 100 -3.34 -3.55 13.96
CA ASN A 100 -4.75 -3.35 13.65
C ASN A 100 -5.00 -2.84 12.21
N ARG A 101 -3.99 -2.88 11.34
CA ARG A 101 -4.02 -2.37 9.95
C ARG A 101 -3.62 -3.42 8.93
N VAL A 102 -3.53 -4.69 9.30
CA VAL A 102 -3.05 -5.76 8.42
C VAL A 102 -3.96 -5.95 7.20
N ARG A 103 -5.31 -5.95 7.35
CA ARG A 103 -6.21 -5.99 6.17
C ARG A 103 -6.07 -4.73 5.32
N GLY A 104 -5.80 -3.57 5.93
CA GLY A 104 -5.54 -2.32 5.22
C GLY A 104 -4.30 -2.42 4.33
N LEU A 105 -3.22 -3.00 4.85
CA LEU A 105 -2.00 -3.24 4.08
C LEU A 105 -2.19 -4.32 3.01
N ALA A 106 -2.91 -5.40 3.30
CA ALA A 106 -3.27 -6.42 2.32
C ALA A 106 -4.11 -5.84 1.17
N ARG A 107 -4.97 -4.85 1.45
CA ARG A 107 -5.73 -4.12 0.42
C ARG A 107 -4.86 -3.21 -0.42
N GLU A 108 -3.94 -2.51 0.22
CA GLU A 108 -2.97 -1.68 -0.50
C GLU A 108 -2.11 -2.54 -1.44
N ALA A 109 -1.69 -3.74 -1.02
CA ALA A 109 -1.04 -4.71 -1.90
C ALA A 109 -1.86 -5.01 -3.15
N TRP A 110 -3.16 -5.24 -2.97
CA TRP A 110 -4.06 -5.53 -4.08
C TRP A 110 -4.10 -4.38 -5.10
N PHE A 111 -4.11 -3.12 -4.64
CA PHE A 111 -4.04 -1.98 -5.54
C PHE A 111 -2.75 -1.92 -6.34
N TYR A 112 -1.59 -2.21 -5.73
CA TYR A 112 -0.34 -2.30 -6.49
C TYR A 112 -0.36 -3.42 -7.54
N GLU A 113 -0.95 -4.57 -7.23
CA GLU A 113 -1.15 -5.64 -8.20
C GLU A 113 -2.02 -5.19 -9.38
N GLN A 114 -3.12 -4.48 -9.11
CA GLN A 114 -3.99 -3.94 -10.16
C GLN A 114 -3.27 -2.87 -11.00
N LEU A 115 -2.46 -2.01 -10.39
CA LEU A 115 -1.66 -1.02 -11.13
C LEU A 115 -0.67 -1.70 -12.08
N ARG A 116 -0.02 -2.79 -11.65
CA ARG A 116 0.81 -3.61 -12.55
C ARG A 116 0.02 -4.12 -13.75
N LEU A 117 -1.14 -4.73 -13.51
CA LEU A 117 -2.00 -5.24 -14.59
C LEU A 117 -2.40 -4.16 -15.59
N GLU A 118 -2.62 -2.94 -15.10
CA GLU A 118 -3.00 -1.78 -15.90
C GLU A 118 -1.81 -1.13 -16.63
N GLY A 119 -0.59 -1.64 -16.44
CA GLY A 119 0.64 -1.12 -17.04
C GLY A 119 1.15 0.17 -16.37
N LEU A 120 0.80 0.38 -15.10
CA LEU A 120 1.08 1.60 -14.34
C LEU A 120 2.26 1.45 -13.35
N GLU A 121 2.72 0.23 -13.10
CA GLU A 121 3.90 -0.05 -12.27
C GLU A 121 5.19 0.49 -12.91
N GLY A 122 5.96 1.27 -12.16
CA GLY A 122 7.16 1.97 -12.65
C GLY A 122 6.86 3.18 -13.56
N VAL A 123 5.59 3.49 -13.79
CA VAL A 123 5.13 4.64 -14.57
C VAL A 123 4.54 5.71 -13.65
N VAL A 124 3.60 5.32 -12.78
CA VAL A 124 2.93 6.22 -11.82
C VAL A 124 2.99 5.72 -10.39
N SER A 125 3.41 4.47 -10.18
CA SER A 125 3.59 3.85 -8.87
C SER A 125 4.97 3.17 -8.78
N PRO A 126 5.55 3.03 -7.58
CA PRO A 126 6.76 2.23 -7.40
C PRO A 126 6.55 0.78 -7.85
N ARG A 127 7.65 0.06 -8.12
CA ARG A 127 7.60 -1.40 -8.29
C ARG A 127 7.19 -2.06 -6.97
N PHE A 128 6.27 -3.01 -7.05
CA PHE A 128 5.72 -3.76 -5.93
C PHE A 128 6.19 -5.21 -5.94
N TYR A 129 7.11 -5.60 -5.07
CA TYR A 129 7.72 -6.93 -5.17
C TYR A 129 6.80 -8.05 -4.68
N SER A 130 6.13 -7.86 -3.54
CA SER A 130 5.06 -8.73 -3.05
C SER A 130 4.53 -8.21 -1.72
N PHE A 131 3.40 -8.75 -1.29
CA PHE A 131 2.93 -8.74 0.08
C PHE A 131 3.43 -9.99 0.81
N PHE A 132 3.90 -9.84 2.04
CA PHE A 132 4.41 -10.94 2.85
C PHE A 132 3.78 -10.93 4.24
N THR A 133 3.56 -12.11 4.78
CA THR A 133 3.02 -12.30 6.13
C THR A 133 3.77 -13.40 6.87
N SER A 134 3.75 -13.33 8.20
CA SER A 134 4.16 -14.41 9.08
C SER A 134 3.71 -14.14 10.51
N SER A 135 3.39 -15.19 11.27
CA SER A 135 3.03 -15.07 12.67
C SER A 135 4.30 -14.99 13.52
N CYS A 136 4.31 -14.08 14.50
CA CYS A 136 5.38 -14.06 15.50
C CYS A 136 4.85 -13.63 16.86
N ASP A 137 5.65 -13.83 17.91
CA ASP A 137 5.34 -13.25 19.21
C ASP A 137 5.35 -11.71 19.09
N HIS A 138 4.40 -11.04 19.73
CA HIS A 138 4.30 -9.57 19.71
C HIS A 138 5.62 -8.89 20.07
N ASP A 139 6.30 -9.47 21.06
CA ASP A 139 7.59 -8.99 21.53
C ASP A 139 8.71 -9.18 20.51
N ARG A 140 8.54 -9.79 19.35
CA ARG A 140 9.63 -9.89 18.35
C ARG A 140 9.71 -8.69 17.42
N VAL A 141 8.63 -7.93 17.27
CA VAL A 141 8.58 -6.76 16.38
C VAL A 141 9.00 -5.53 17.17
N VAL A 142 10.29 -5.19 17.12
CA VAL A 142 10.86 -4.03 17.83
C VAL A 142 10.07 -2.74 17.61
N PRO A 143 9.62 -2.41 16.37
CA PRO A 143 8.70 -1.30 16.15
C PRO A 143 7.52 -1.31 17.13
N TRP A 144 6.75 -2.40 17.21
CA TRP A 144 5.56 -2.50 18.08
C TRP A 144 5.84 -2.42 19.59
N ARG A 145 7.08 -2.60 20.05
CA ARG A 145 7.43 -2.56 21.48
C ARG A 145 7.41 -1.14 22.06
N LYS A 146 7.58 -0.10 21.24
CA LYS A 146 7.54 1.27 21.76
C LYS A 146 6.08 1.61 22.09
N ARG A 147 5.83 2.17 23.28
CA ARG A 147 4.45 2.57 23.67
C ARG A 147 3.88 3.68 22.79
N ASP A 148 4.69 4.34 21.99
CA ASP A 148 4.25 5.37 21.03
C ASP A 148 3.36 4.82 19.89
N TRP A 149 3.22 3.49 19.80
CA TRP A 149 2.38 2.78 18.83
C TRP A 149 0.93 2.66 19.28
N ILE A 150 0.67 2.96 20.56
CA ILE A 150 -0.65 3.00 21.18
C ILE A 150 -1.37 4.24 20.61
N PHE A 151 -2.01 4.02 19.45
CA PHE A 151 -3.24 4.67 19.00
C PHE A 151 -3.15 6.15 18.65
N ARG A 152 -2.66 6.46 17.43
CA ARG A 152 -2.90 7.80 16.83
C ARG A 152 -4.38 8.10 16.56
N THR A 153 -5.28 7.12 16.66
CA THR A 153 -6.74 7.33 16.59
C THR A 153 -7.47 6.29 17.42
N GLN A 154 -7.95 6.68 18.62
CA GLN A 154 -8.81 5.92 19.55
C GLN A 154 -8.20 4.64 20.14
N GLU A 155 -8.42 4.42 21.44
CA GLU A 155 -8.18 3.11 22.07
C GLU A 155 -8.78 2.02 21.17
N PRO A 156 -8.03 0.94 20.88
CA PRO A 156 -8.52 -0.08 20.00
C PRO A 156 -9.73 -0.69 20.69
N ASP A 157 -10.82 -0.86 19.94
CA ASP A 157 -11.92 -1.67 20.42
C ASP A 157 -11.39 -3.11 20.56
N LEU A 158 -10.93 -3.45 21.78
CA LEU A 158 -10.59 -4.79 22.17
C LEU A 158 -11.90 -5.52 22.46
N PHE A 159 -12.04 -6.73 21.94
CA PHE A 159 -13.13 -7.60 22.31
C PHE A 159 -12.59 -8.97 22.76
N GLU A 160 -13.25 -9.54 23.76
CA GLU A 160 -12.99 -10.91 24.20
C GLU A 160 -13.64 -11.89 23.22
N SER A 161 -12.86 -12.85 22.73
CA SER A 161 -13.34 -14.04 22.02
C SER A 161 -12.93 -15.31 22.78
N GLU A 162 -13.42 -16.47 22.35
CA GLU A 162 -13.00 -17.78 22.91
C GLU A 162 -11.48 -18.01 22.78
N ASP A 163 -10.84 -17.38 21.79
CA ASP A 163 -9.41 -17.48 21.51
C ASP A 163 -8.56 -16.38 22.21
N GLY A 164 -9.20 -15.51 23.00
CA GLY A 164 -8.56 -14.44 23.76
C GLY A 164 -8.92 -13.02 23.29
N LEU A 165 -8.06 -12.05 23.59
CA LEU A 165 -8.29 -10.65 23.18
C LEU A 165 -7.97 -10.48 21.70
N MET A 166 -8.90 -9.87 20.98
CA MET A 166 -8.78 -9.58 19.55
C MET A 166 -8.80 -8.07 19.31
N LEU A 167 -7.94 -7.60 18.40
CA LEU A 167 -7.94 -6.21 17.97
C LEU A 167 -8.97 -6.02 16.86
N GLN A 168 -9.92 -5.10 17.05
CA GLN A 168 -10.77 -4.68 15.96
C GLN A 168 -9.95 -3.90 14.94
N GLU A 169 -9.86 -4.45 13.73
CA GLU A 169 -9.20 -3.75 12.63
C GLU A 169 -10.04 -2.57 12.15
N TYR A 170 -9.39 -1.41 12.03
CA TYR A 170 -10.01 -0.25 11.43
C TYR A 170 -9.63 -0.19 9.95
N ILE A 171 -10.54 -0.66 9.11
CA ILE A 171 -10.48 -0.37 7.68
C ILE A 171 -11.20 0.96 7.45
N MET A 172 -10.39 2.00 7.25
CA MET A 172 -10.90 3.30 6.80
C MET A 172 -11.78 3.06 5.56
N ASN A 173 -13.00 3.60 5.58
CA ASN A 173 -13.96 3.56 4.47
C ASN A 173 -14.65 2.21 4.17
N GLU A 174 -14.58 1.18 5.04
CA GLU A 174 -15.61 0.13 5.03
C GLU A 174 -16.85 0.66 5.77
N PRO A 175 -17.96 1.00 5.08
CA PRO A 175 -19.12 1.51 5.77
C PRO A 175 -19.71 0.38 6.64
N LYS A 176 -19.98 0.67 7.93
CA LYS A 176 -20.62 -0.30 8.86
C LYS A 176 -21.96 -0.83 8.35
N ASP A 177 -22.65 -0.02 7.55
CA ASP A 177 -23.86 -0.38 6.84
C ASP A 177 -23.48 -0.58 5.37
N TRP A 178 -23.49 -1.84 4.89
CA TRP A 178 -23.12 -2.29 3.53
C TRP A 178 -23.94 -1.58 2.46
N SER A 179 -23.70 -0.28 2.32
CA SER A 179 -24.57 0.62 1.63
C SER A 179 -24.69 0.15 0.19
N ARG A 180 -25.87 0.38 -0.41
CA ARG A 180 -26.27 0.09 -1.81
C ARG A 180 -25.26 0.54 -2.91
N ARG A 181 -24.12 1.11 -2.52
CA ARG A 181 -23.08 1.74 -3.33
C ARG A 181 -21.79 0.91 -3.44
N ARG A 182 -21.63 -0.24 -2.77
CA ARG A 182 -20.49 -1.15 -3.01
C ARG A 182 -20.98 -2.51 -3.50
N PHE A 183 -20.23 -3.12 -4.40
CA PHE A 183 -20.54 -4.45 -4.93
C PHE A 183 -19.25 -5.20 -5.23
N ASP A 184 -19.33 -6.51 -5.10
CA ASP A 184 -18.26 -7.42 -5.47
C ASP A 184 -18.28 -7.71 -6.98
N ASP A 185 -17.22 -8.33 -7.49
CA ASP A 185 -17.23 -8.88 -8.84
C ASP A 185 -18.10 -10.15 -8.92
N GLU A 186 -18.24 -10.71 -10.13
CA GLU A 186 -19.07 -11.90 -10.35
C GLU A 186 -18.54 -13.16 -9.64
N LEU A 187 -17.27 -13.16 -9.25
CA LEU A 187 -16.61 -14.25 -8.56
C LEU A 187 -16.65 -14.11 -7.03
N GLY A 188 -17.19 -13.00 -6.52
CA GLY A 188 -17.20 -12.72 -5.10
C GLY A 188 -15.79 -12.56 -4.53
N SER A 189 -14.86 -11.97 -5.30
CA SER A 189 -13.43 -11.90 -4.95
C SER A 189 -13.18 -11.29 -3.58
N HIS A 190 -13.94 -10.26 -3.21
CA HIS A 190 -13.86 -9.65 -1.89
C HIS A 190 -14.54 -10.52 -0.81
N GLN A 191 -15.75 -11.00 -1.07
CA GLN A 191 -16.55 -11.80 -0.14
C GLN A 191 -15.90 -13.13 0.22
N ASN A 192 -15.21 -13.73 -0.74
CA ASN A 192 -14.52 -15.01 -0.59
C ASN A 192 -13.07 -14.84 -0.10
N SER A 193 -12.63 -13.62 0.19
CA SER A 193 -11.27 -13.35 0.66
C SER A 193 -11.11 -13.75 2.14
N LYS A 194 -10.03 -14.46 2.47
CA LYS A 194 -9.65 -14.77 3.86
C LYS A 194 -9.52 -13.52 4.74
N TRP A 195 -9.23 -12.38 4.12
CA TRP A 195 -9.06 -11.12 4.81
C TRP A 195 -10.36 -10.55 5.34
N LEU A 196 -11.53 -10.93 4.82
CA LEU A 196 -12.81 -10.40 5.31
C LEU A 196 -13.08 -10.81 6.77
N GLU A 197 -12.78 -12.07 7.07
CA GLU A 197 -12.96 -12.65 8.40
C GLU A 197 -11.71 -12.55 9.28
N PHE A 198 -10.58 -12.11 8.71
CA PHE A 198 -9.33 -11.97 9.46
C PHE A 198 -9.49 -11.07 10.69
N ARG A 199 -8.93 -11.54 11.80
CA ARG A 199 -8.84 -10.80 13.06
C ARG A 199 -7.44 -11.00 13.63
N GLN A 200 -6.85 -9.93 14.15
CA GLN A 200 -5.51 -9.96 14.70
C GLN A 200 -5.51 -10.61 16.09
N SER A 201 -4.72 -11.68 16.25
CA SER A 201 -4.43 -12.30 17.54
C SER A 201 -3.48 -11.44 18.38
N CYS A 202 -3.78 -11.28 19.67
CA CYS A 202 -2.87 -10.61 20.61
C CYS A 202 -1.68 -11.49 21.04
N SER A 203 -1.85 -12.82 21.06
CA SER A 203 -0.81 -13.76 21.50
C SER A 203 0.16 -14.14 20.37
N THR A 204 -0.37 -14.27 19.16
CA THR A 204 0.34 -14.68 17.95
C THR A 204 0.03 -13.73 16.79
N PRO A 205 0.35 -12.43 16.94
CA PRO A 205 0.03 -11.45 15.93
C PRO A 205 0.60 -11.81 14.57
N LEU A 206 -0.21 -11.58 13.52
CA LEU A 206 0.27 -11.62 12.15
C LEU A 206 1.07 -10.35 11.88
N VAL A 207 2.32 -10.51 11.48
CA VAL A 207 3.15 -9.44 10.93
C VAL A 207 2.94 -9.41 9.43
N SER A 208 2.73 -8.24 8.86
CA SER A 208 2.61 -8.08 7.42
C SER A 208 3.46 -6.93 6.90
N ILE A 209 4.05 -7.13 5.73
CA ILE A 209 4.87 -6.13 5.05
C ILE A 209 4.53 -6.05 3.56
N LEU A 210 4.66 -4.85 2.99
CA LEU A 210 4.86 -4.67 1.55
C LEU A 210 6.34 -4.48 1.29
N LEU A 211 6.89 -5.18 0.30
CA LEU A 211 8.22 -4.89 -0.24
C LEU A 211 8.04 -4.06 -1.51
N LEU A 212 8.61 -2.85 -1.53
CA LEU A 212 8.45 -1.87 -2.59
C LEU A 212 9.82 -1.36 -3.07
N GLU A 213 9.86 -0.81 -4.27
CA GLU A 213 10.97 0.03 -4.73
C GLU A 213 11.08 1.24 -3.80
N ARG A 214 12.31 1.58 -3.42
CA ARG A 214 12.59 2.77 -2.63
C ARG A 214 12.57 3.99 -3.55
N LEU A 215 11.77 4.98 -3.16
CA LEU A 215 11.68 6.27 -3.83
C LEU A 215 12.53 7.33 -3.13
N GLY A 216 12.63 8.51 -3.75
CA GLY A 216 13.24 9.69 -3.15
C GLY A 216 12.36 10.34 -2.09
N GLU A 217 12.59 11.63 -1.84
CA GLU A 217 11.80 12.38 -0.86
C GLU A 217 10.33 12.51 -1.31
N THR A 218 9.43 12.57 -0.34
CA THR A 218 8.03 12.93 -0.59
C THR A 218 7.92 14.41 -0.90
N LEU A 219 6.93 14.78 -1.71
CA LEU A 219 6.65 16.20 -1.96
C LEU A 219 6.20 16.86 -0.65
N LYS A 220 6.78 18.03 -0.38
CA LYS A 220 6.46 18.89 0.76
C LYS A 220 5.62 20.08 0.29
N GLU A 221 4.99 20.79 1.23
CA GLU A 221 4.10 21.91 0.91
C GLU A 221 4.80 23.12 0.29
N ASP A 222 6.11 23.28 0.57
CA ASP A 222 6.98 24.37 0.11
C ASP A 222 7.42 24.24 -1.36
N TYR A 223 7.16 23.11 -2.02
CA TYR A 223 7.46 22.91 -3.46
C TYR A 223 6.70 23.87 -4.39
N LYS A 224 5.72 24.63 -3.87
CA LYS A 224 4.91 25.60 -4.63
C LYS A 224 5.71 26.76 -5.24
N THR A 225 6.88 27.12 -4.70
CA THR A 225 7.57 28.35 -5.10
C THR A 225 8.74 28.14 -6.05
N GLU A 226 9.38 26.96 -6.07
CA GLU A 226 10.61 26.74 -6.85
C GLU A 226 10.50 25.62 -7.90
N GLU A 227 9.54 24.69 -7.81
CA GLU A 227 9.52 23.51 -8.68
C GLU A 227 8.11 23.14 -9.20
N SER A 228 7.46 24.06 -9.93
CA SER A 228 6.11 23.82 -10.50
C SER A 228 6.01 22.53 -11.30
N SER A 229 7.13 22.08 -11.91
CA SER A 229 7.14 20.88 -12.75
C SER A 229 6.80 19.58 -12.01
N TYR A 230 7.03 19.48 -10.69
CA TYR A 230 6.59 18.30 -9.93
C TYR A 230 5.09 18.30 -9.66
N LEU A 231 4.50 19.49 -9.54
CA LEU A 231 3.06 19.62 -9.35
C LEU A 231 2.31 19.28 -10.63
N ASP A 232 2.78 19.80 -11.77
CA ASP A 232 2.24 19.47 -13.08
C ASP A 232 2.33 17.95 -13.33
N ASP A 233 3.47 17.34 -13.01
CA ASP A 233 3.68 15.90 -13.13
C ASP A 233 2.79 15.07 -12.18
N ALA A 234 2.56 15.54 -10.94
CA ALA A 234 1.63 14.91 -10.02
C ALA A 234 0.17 14.95 -10.53
N GLU A 235 -0.25 16.03 -11.21
CA GLU A 235 -1.58 16.11 -11.84
C GLU A 235 -1.74 15.11 -12.98
N GLU A 236 -0.68 14.91 -13.77
CA GLU A 236 -0.64 13.93 -14.85
C GLU A 236 -0.68 12.49 -14.33
N VAL A 237 0.13 12.19 -13.30
CA VAL A 237 0.11 10.92 -12.56
C VAL A 237 -1.29 10.62 -12.03
N LEU A 238 -1.95 11.60 -11.40
CA LEU A 238 -3.32 11.46 -10.94
C LEU A 238 -4.28 11.15 -12.08
N ASP A 239 -4.18 11.88 -13.20
CA ASP A 239 -5.07 11.64 -14.33
C ASP A 239 -4.89 10.25 -14.96
N ASP A 240 -3.67 9.69 -14.96
CA ASP A 240 -3.41 8.31 -15.38
C ASP A 240 -4.06 7.29 -14.46
N VAL A 241 -3.89 7.46 -13.14
CA VAL A 241 -4.49 6.60 -12.11
C VAL A 241 -6.03 6.64 -12.20
N ILE A 242 -6.62 7.82 -12.37
CA ILE A 242 -8.07 8.01 -12.49
C ILE A 242 -8.63 7.38 -13.76
N LYS A 243 -7.96 7.55 -14.91
CA LYS A 243 -8.41 6.95 -16.17
C LYS A 243 -8.43 5.43 -16.14
N LYS A 244 -7.63 4.82 -15.28
CA LYS A 244 -7.69 3.39 -15.00
C LYS A 244 -8.77 3.00 -13.99
N GLY A 245 -9.51 3.94 -13.43
CA GLY A 245 -10.59 3.68 -12.48
C GLY A 245 -10.13 3.56 -11.02
N PHE A 246 -8.98 4.15 -10.67
CA PHE A 246 -8.53 4.24 -9.29
C PHE A 246 -8.82 5.64 -8.75
N PHE A 247 -9.61 5.72 -7.69
CA PHE A 247 -9.98 6.97 -7.04
C PHE A 247 -9.34 7.05 -5.66
N HIS A 248 -8.30 7.84 -5.51
CA HIS A 248 -7.65 8.03 -4.22
C HIS A 248 -8.47 8.92 -3.27
N GLY A 249 -8.79 8.41 -2.08
CA GLY A 249 -9.60 9.10 -1.08
C GLY A 249 -8.86 10.17 -0.27
N ASP A 250 -7.53 10.19 -0.34
CA ASP A 250 -6.67 11.10 0.43
C ASP A 250 -5.53 11.64 -0.44
N ILE A 251 -5.67 12.83 -1.02
CA ILE A 251 -4.68 13.33 -2.00
C ILE A 251 -4.00 14.56 -1.45
N ARG A 252 -2.80 14.35 -0.93
CA ARG A 252 -1.92 15.34 -0.31
C ARG A 252 -0.53 15.24 -0.95
N TYR A 253 0.30 16.27 -0.81
CA TYR A 253 1.66 16.25 -1.38
C TYR A 253 2.49 15.06 -0.89
N ASN A 254 2.37 14.69 0.38
CA ASN A 254 3.11 13.57 0.94
C ASN A 254 2.69 12.19 0.41
N GLN A 255 1.65 12.13 -0.43
CA GLN A 255 1.27 10.91 -1.18
C GLN A 255 1.99 10.80 -2.53
N PHE A 256 2.89 11.72 -2.84
CA PHE A 256 3.79 11.66 -3.99
C PHE A 256 5.23 11.68 -3.51
N ALA A 257 6.09 10.90 -4.17
CA ALA A 257 7.52 10.89 -3.93
C ALA A 257 8.31 10.89 -5.24
N VAL A 258 9.52 11.45 -5.19
CA VAL A 258 10.40 11.53 -6.34
C VAL A 258 10.73 10.13 -6.88
N ALA A 259 10.51 9.94 -8.17
CA ALA A 259 10.76 8.69 -8.88
C ALA A 259 12.24 8.61 -9.31
N PRO A 260 13.05 7.68 -8.76
CA PRO A 260 14.47 7.60 -9.10
C PRO A 260 14.70 6.95 -10.47
N ASN A 261 13.88 5.95 -10.84
CA ASN A 261 14.05 5.15 -12.06
C ASN A 261 12.75 5.07 -12.87
N PRO A 262 12.16 6.21 -13.29
CA PRO A 262 10.86 6.19 -13.95
C PRO A 262 10.95 5.68 -15.39
N ILE A 263 9.92 4.93 -15.78
CA ILE A 263 9.72 4.49 -17.17
C ILE A 263 8.84 5.53 -17.89
N PRO A 264 9.05 5.80 -19.19
CA PRO A 264 8.18 6.69 -19.95
C PRO A 264 6.71 6.28 -19.89
N CYS A 265 5.85 7.22 -19.51
CA CYS A 265 4.42 7.07 -19.59
C CYS A 265 3.99 7.01 -21.07
N PRO A 266 3.27 5.96 -21.51
CA PRO A 266 2.83 5.83 -22.90
C PRO A 266 1.81 6.90 -23.30
N ARG A 267 1.21 7.60 -22.33
CA ARG A 267 0.21 8.64 -22.59
C ARG A 267 0.81 10.03 -22.72
N HIS A 268 1.71 10.38 -21.81
CA HIS A 268 2.35 11.70 -21.76
C HIS A 268 3.64 11.77 -22.58
N MET A 269 4.18 10.61 -23.00
CA MET A 269 5.40 10.49 -23.78
C MET A 269 6.66 11.01 -23.06
N HIS A 270 6.63 11.07 -21.73
CA HIS A 270 7.80 11.28 -20.89
C HIS A 270 7.72 10.43 -19.62
N ALA A 271 8.86 10.27 -18.95
CA ALA A 271 8.92 9.63 -17.65
C ALA A 271 8.43 10.62 -16.58
N HIS A 272 7.53 10.17 -15.70
CA HIS A 272 7.08 10.97 -14.58
C HIS A 272 8.21 11.16 -13.57
N LYS A 273 8.33 12.35 -13.02
CA LYS A 273 9.31 12.71 -11.98
C LYS A 273 8.85 12.28 -10.59
N VAL A 274 7.55 12.04 -10.40
CA VAL A 274 6.98 11.56 -9.14
C VAL A 274 6.12 10.33 -9.33
N PHE A 275 6.05 9.50 -8.29
CA PHE A 275 5.10 8.42 -8.19
C PHE A 275 4.15 8.65 -7.03
N MET A 276 2.94 8.10 -7.17
CA MET A 276 1.91 8.09 -6.15
C MET A 276 2.09 6.91 -5.19
N LEU A 277 1.73 7.12 -3.93
CA LEU A 277 1.90 6.20 -2.79
C LEU A 277 0.59 6.01 -2.00
N ASP A 278 0.63 5.12 -1.00
CA ASP A 278 -0.40 4.92 0.04
C ASP A 278 -1.81 4.57 -0.48
N PHE A 279 -1.88 3.58 -1.37
CA PHE A 279 -3.15 3.14 -1.98
C PHE A 279 -4.15 2.48 -1.01
N GLY A 280 -3.91 2.49 0.31
CA GLY A 280 -4.80 1.93 1.32
C GLY A 280 -6.17 2.61 1.40
N LEU A 281 -6.28 3.86 0.92
CA LEU A 281 -7.52 4.66 0.90
C LEU A 281 -8.12 4.81 -0.50
N VAL A 282 -7.71 3.98 -1.45
CA VAL A 282 -8.18 4.03 -2.83
C VAL A 282 -9.50 3.27 -2.97
N ASP A 283 -10.40 3.82 -3.77
CA ASP A 283 -11.58 3.14 -4.27
C ASP A 283 -11.35 2.72 -5.71
N ARG A 284 -11.78 1.51 -6.06
CA ARG A 284 -11.90 1.06 -7.45
C ARG A 284 -13.26 1.48 -7.97
N VAL A 285 -13.28 2.13 -9.12
CA VAL A 285 -14.49 2.70 -9.73
C VAL A 285 -14.62 2.17 -11.16
N PRO A 286 -15.84 1.78 -11.60
CA PRO A 286 -16.00 1.33 -12.99
C PRO A 286 -15.63 2.44 -13.97
N PRO A 287 -15.07 2.12 -15.16
CA PRO A 287 -14.81 3.13 -16.19
C PRO A 287 -16.13 3.80 -16.61
N PHE A 288 -16.19 5.13 -16.45
CA PHE A 288 -17.39 5.92 -16.70
C PHE A 288 -17.31 6.62 -18.06
N LYS A 289 -18.47 6.95 -18.66
CA LYS A 289 -18.46 7.87 -19.81
C LYS A 289 -18.07 9.31 -19.43
N ARG A 290 -17.99 9.61 -18.13
CA ARG A 290 -17.68 10.92 -17.55
C ARG A 290 -16.33 10.95 -16.83
N ASP A 291 -15.35 10.19 -17.30
CA ASP A 291 -14.01 10.14 -16.69
C ASP A 291 -13.43 11.54 -16.48
N ARG A 292 -13.72 12.49 -17.39
CA ARG A 292 -13.29 13.90 -17.26
C ARG A 292 -13.88 14.63 -16.05
N GLU A 293 -15.13 14.34 -15.66
CA GLU A 293 -15.78 15.02 -14.52
C GLU A 293 -15.19 14.51 -13.19
N PHE A 294 -14.90 13.21 -13.09
CA PHE A 294 -14.23 12.63 -11.92
C PHE A 294 -12.77 13.02 -11.82
N ALA A 295 -12.04 13.00 -12.95
CA ALA A 295 -10.67 13.50 -13.01
C ALA A 295 -10.60 14.94 -12.51
N ARG A 296 -11.49 15.80 -13.01
CA ARG A 296 -11.60 17.18 -12.56
C ARG A 296 -11.94 17.30 -11.08
N LEU A 297 -12.90 16.53 -10.56
CA LEU A 297 -13.25 16.55 -9.14
C LEU A 297 -12.06 16.19 -8.24
N GLN A 298 -11.29 15.18 -8.64
CA GLN A 298 -10.14 14.72 -7.87
C GLN A 298 -8.97 15.71 -7.94
N GLN A 299 -8.69 16.27 -9.12
CA GLN A 299 -7.72 17.34 -9.31
C GLN A 299 -8.11 18.61 -8.54
N ASP A 300 -9.38 19.01 -8.58
CA ASP A 300 -9.90 20.15 -7.83
C ASP A 300 -9.80 19.90 -6.32
N THR A 301 -10.09 18.66 -5.87
CA THR A 301 -9.90 18.25 -4.46
C THR A 301 -8.44 18.36 -4.06
N TRP A 302 -7.52 17.83 -4.87
CA TRP A 302 -6.08 17.93 -4.60
C TRP A 302 -5.62 19.39 -4.52
N ARG A 303 -6.01 20.22 -5.49
CA ARG A 303 -5.70 21.66 -5.50
C ARG A 303 -6.27 22.37 -4.26
N ASN A 304 -7.48 22.04 -3.84
CA ASN A 304 -8.13 22.70 -2.71
C ASN A 304 -7.54 22.25 -1.36
N THR A 305 -7.44 20.94 -1.11
CA THR A 305 -6.85 20.38 0.11
C THR A 305 -5.45 20.94 0.34
N ASN A 306 -4.62 20.99 -0.71
CA ASN A 306 -3.26 21.49 -0.59
C ASN A 306 -3.15 23.02 -0.56
N LYS A 307 -4.16 23.75 -1.07
CA LYS A 307 -4.25 25.21 -0.85
C LYS A 307 -4.60 25.54 0.60
N GLU A 308 -5.51 24.79 1.21
CA GLU A 308 -5.94 25.01 2.59
C GLU A 308 -4.84 24.70 3.60
N LEU A 309 -4.11 23.59 3.42
CA LEU A 309 -2.97 23.23 4.28
C LEU A 309 -1.88 24.31 4.27
N GLY A 310 -1.57 24.87 3.09
CA GLY A 310 -0.60 25.97 2.96
C GLY A 310 -1.06 27.34 3.46
N ARG A 311 -2.26 27.47 4.05
CA ARG A 311 -2.73 28.70 4.73
C ARG A 311 -2.66 28.60 6.25
N VAL A 312 -2.39 27.41 6.80
CA VAL A 312 -2.43 27.13 8.24
C VAL A 312 -1.04 27.24 8.89
N TYR A 313 0.00 27.47 8.08
CA TYR A 313 1.39 27.74 8.49
C TYR A 313 1.87 29.07 7.91
#